data_AF-A0A7Y4UCM8-F1
#
_entry.id   AF-A0A7Y4UCM8-F1
#
_cell.length_a   1.000
_cell.length_b   1.000
_cell.length_c   1.000
_cell.angle_alpha   90.00
_cell.angle_beta   90.00
_cell.angle_gamma   90.00
#
_symmetry.space_group_name_H-M   'P 1'
#
loop_
_entity.id
_entity.type
_entity.pdbx_description
1 polymer ?
#
loop_
_entity_poly.entity_id
_entity_poly.type
_entity_poly.pdbx_seq_one_letter_code
_entity_poly.pdbx_strand_id
1 'polypeptide(L)'
;MPEPFTAIGFHVNDQAAYEALAAEARLNGAMTQARRDLATLHGCCWELGGGLEVWTILHESQAGVCYADCRPAFRGRQTYELLPWEILEFEEEGEAVVRAQLENTSTEIVFELQNLTEINPAAYRHRTLTAAIAGLAYQARVMQRRLTPRFKQKRRGGYENNYAVRGTVLAWRALRNPRTTSDLYWVQLDIGVLTLELLINRADLTGELANGITLAADIWLQGHILTDHELDARYEGVDRRIPSQAFWLQLRRGN
;
A
#
# COMPACT_ATOMS: atom_id res chain seq x y z
N MET A 1 4.78 2.31 15.35
CA MET A 1 4.09 1.01 15.21
C MET A 1 4.95 0.10 14.31
N PRO A 2 5.63 -0.93 14.86
CA PRO A 2 6.67 -1.68 14.15
C PRO A 2 6.14 -2.74 13.16
N GLU A 3 4.86 -3.14 13.30
CA GLU A 3 4.29 -4.33 12.63
C GLU A 3 4.18 -4.22 11.09
N PRO A 4 3.80 -3.09 10.46
CA PRO A 4 3.67 -3.06 9.00
C PRO A 4 5.02 -3.16 8.25
N PHE A 5 6.11 -2.70 8.89
CA PHE A 5 7.44 -2.67 8.24
C PHE A 5 8.02 -4.07 8.03
N THR A 6 7.68 -5.03 8.90
CA THR A 6 8.15 -6.40 8.74
C THR A 6 7.58 -7.03 7.47
N ALA A 7 6.36 -6.67 7.06
CA ALA A 7 5.72 -7.18 5.85
C ALA A 7 6.48 -6.80 4.57
N ILE A 8 7.17 -5.65 4.55
CA ILE A 8 8.08 -5.25 3.46
C ILE A 8 9.54 -5.62 3.75
N GLY A 9 9.84 -6.29 4.87
CA GLY A 9 11.18 -6.79 5.20
C GLY A 9 12.08 -5.84 5.99
N PHE A 10 11.56 -4.76 6.55
CA PHE A 10 12.31 -3.89 7.47
C PHE A 10 12.07 -4.26 8.92
N HIS A 11 13.13 -4.24 9.73
CA HIS A 11 13.06 -4.47 11.17
C HIS A 11 13.18 -3.13 11.90
N VAL A 12 12.04 -2.47 12.13
CA VAL A 12 11.96 -1.20 12.86
C VAL A 12 11.51 -1.50 14.29
N ASN A 13 12.45 -1.75 15.19
CA ASN A 13 12.14 -2.23 16.55
C ASN A 13 12.14 -1.12 17.61
N ASP A 14 12.64 0.06 17.28
CA ASP A 14 12.76 1.20 18.18
C ASP A 14 12.62 2.53 17.42
N GLN A 15 12.57 3.62 18.19
CA GLN A 15 12.40 4.97 17.68
C GLN A 15 13.59 5.42 16.82
N ALA A 16 14.82 5.03 17.16
CA ALA A 16 16.01 5.43 16.43
C ALA A 16 16.05 4.79 15.03
N ALA A 17 15.67 3.52 14.92
CA ALA A 17 15.53 2.83 13.64
C ALA A 17 14.42 3.46 12.78
N TYR A 18 13.32 3.89 13.39
CA TYR A 18 12.23 4.59 12.71
C TYR A 18 12.69 5.94 12.15
N GLU A 19 13.34 6.76 12.98
CA GLU A 19 13.88 8.07 12.57
C GLU A 19 14.96 7.95 11.50
N ALA A 20 15.84 6.94 11.60
CA ALA A 20 16.84 6.67 10.58
C ALA A 20 16.19 6.30 9.23
N LEU A 21 15.15 5.47 9.25
CA LEU A 21 14.42 5.08 8.05
C LEU A 21 13.66 6.26 7.44
N ALA A 22 13.04 7.11 8.27
CA ALA A 22 12.38 8.33 7.82
C ALA A 22 13.38 9.29 7.13
N ALA A 23 14.56 9.48 7.74
CA ALA A 23 15.63 10.29 7.15
C ALA A 23 16.14 9.70 5.83
N GLU A 24 16.30 8.38 5.74
CA GLU A 24 16.73 7.70 4.51
C GLU A 24 15.68 7.83 3.40
N ALA A 25 14.39 7.65 3.74
CA ALA A 25 13.27 7.85 2.81
C ALA A 25 13.19 9.29 2.31
N ARG A 26 13.45 10.28 3.18
CA ARG A 26 13.54 11.70 2.78
C ARG A 26 14.69 11.95 1.80
N LEU A 27 15.85 11.34 2.02
CA LEU A 27 17.04 11.56 1.20
C LEU A 27 16.94 10.90 -0.18
N ASN A 28 16.31 9.72 -0.25
CA ASN A 28 16.24 8.91 -1.48
C ASN A 28 14.89 8.99 -2.20
N GLY A 29 13.87 9.57 -1.56
CA GLY A 29 12.51 9.61 -2.09
C GLY A 29 12.23 10.76 -3.05
N ALA A 30 11.28 10.55 -3.94
CA ALA A 30 10.70 11.60 -4.76
C ALA A 30 9.79 12.50 -3.90
N MET A 31 10.03 13.82 -3.94
CA MET A 31 9.32 14.81 -3.14
C MET A 31 8.00 15.23 -3.80
N THR A 32 6.91 15.23 -3.05
CA THR A 32 5.60 15.77 -3.42
C THR A 32 5.09 16.70 -2.30
N GLN A 33 4.13 17.57 -2.63
CA GLN A 33 3.64 18.58 -1.68
C GLN A 33 2.13 18.73 -1.74
N ALA A 34 1.52 18.79 -0.56
CA ALA A 34 0.12 19.08 -0.36
C ALA A 34 -0.02 20.31 0.54
N ARG A 35 -0.60 21.39 -0.01
CA ARG A 35 -0.91 22.59 0.77
C ARG A 35 -2.27 22.41 1.44
N ARG A 36 -2.33 22.75 2.73
CA ARG A 36 -3.54 22.82 3.56
C ARG A 36 -3.68 24.23 4.10
N ASP A 37 -4.81 24.50 4.75
CA ASP A 37 -5.11 25.85 5.23
C ASP A 37 -4.13 26.31 6.32
N LEU A 38 -3.66 25.37 7.16
CA LEU A 38 -2.80 25.66 8.32
C LEU A 38 -1.36 25.17 8.19
N ALA A 39 -1.08 24.31 7.20
CA ALA A 39 0.23 23.67 7.05
C ALA A 39 0.52 23.26 5.60
N THR A 40 1.77 22.92 5.32
CA THR A 40 2.18 22.20 4.11
C THR A 40 2.72 20.83 4.48
N LEU A 41 2.16 19.80 3.86
CA LEU A 41 2.65 18.44 3.94
C LEU A 41 3.65 18.18 2.81
N HIS A 42 4.83 17.68 3.15
CA HIS A 42 5.85 17.27 2.20
C HIS A 42 6.01 15.76 2.26
N GLY A 43 5.63 15.05 1.20
CA GLY A 43 5.78 13.61 1.13
C GLY A 43 7.03 13.23 0.37
N CYS A 44 7.77 12.25 0.86
CA CYS A 44 8.89 11.64 0.17
C CYS A 44 8.60 10.16 -0.05
N CYS A 45 8.42 9.76 -1.31
CA CYS A 45 8.23 8.36 -1.67
C CYS A 45 9.56 7.75 -2.11
N TRP A 46 10.14 6.89 -1.29
CA TRP A 46 11.30 6.10 -1.66
C TRP A 46 10.87 4.75 -2.26
N GLU A 47 10.91 4.67 -3.58
CA GLU A 47 10.66 3.43 -4.32
C GLU A 47 11.86 2.49 -4.22
N LEU A 48 11.65 1.32 -3.62
CA LEU A 48 12.67 0.29 -3.47
C LEU A 48 12.67 -0.68 -4.66
N GLY A 49 11.62 -0.67 -5.48
CA GLY A 49 11.44 -1.58 -6.61
C GLY A 49 10.52 -2.76 -6.30
N GLY A 50 10.00 -3.39 -7.36
CA GLY A 50 9.04 -4.49 -7.22
C GLY A 50 7.69 -4.08 -6.64
N GLY A 51 7.40 -2.77 -6.55
CA GLY A 51 6.23 -2.19 -5.89
C GLY A 51 6.45 -1.85 -4.42
N LEU A 52 7.62 -2.15 -3.84
CA LEU A 52 7.96 -1.82 -2.46
C LEU A 52 8.29 -0.33 -2.32
N GLU A 53 7.75 0.30 -1.29
CA GLU A 53 7.92 1.73 -1.04
C GLU A 53 8.10 1.98 0.46
N VAL A 54 8.82 3.06 0.78
CA VAL A 54 8.81 3.69 2.10
C VAL A 54 8.42 5.15 1.90
N TRP A 55 7.39 5.58 2.59
CA TRP A 55 6.92 6.95 2.61
C TRP A 55 7.37 7.64 3.88
N THR A 56 7.79 8.88 3.78
CA THR A 56 7.88 9.78 4.95
C THR A 56 7.19 11.10 4.66
N ILE A 57 6.47 11.62 5.66
CA ILE A 57 5.75 12.87 5.59
C ILE A 57 6.39 13.86 6.56
N LEU A 58 6.66 15.06 6.09
CA LEU A 58 7.05 16.20 6.90
C LEU A 58 5.89 17.19 6.96
N HIS A 59 5.63 17.71 8.16
CA HIS A 59 4.63 18.74 8.40
C HIS A 59 5.34 20.08 8.61
N GLU A 60 5.05 21.05 7.75
CA GLU A 60 5.54 22.43 7.84
C GLU A 60 4.43 23.36 8.32
N SER A 61 4.63 23.94 9.51
CA SER A 61 3.74 24.95 10.10
C SER A 61 4.52 26.22 10.45
N GLN A 62 3.84 27.20 11.04
CA GLN A 62 4.49 28.42 11.55
C GLN A 62 5.57 28.13 12.61
N ALA A 63 5.48 27.00 13.31
CA ALA A 63 6.46 26.59 14.32
C ALA A 63 7.72 25.95 13.71
N GLY A 64 7.71 25.60 12.41
CA GLY A 64 8.82 24.96 11.71
C GLY A 64 8.40 23.67 11.00
N VAL A 65 9.41 22.89 10.60
CA VAL A 65 9.25 21.61 9.89
C VAL A 65 9.59 20.46 10.83
N CYS A 66 8.70 19.49 10.96
CA CYS A 66 8.94 18.25 11.71
C CYS A 66 8.61 17.01 10.86
N TYR A 67 9.17 15.86 11.22
CA TYR A 67 8.69 14.58 10.71
C TYR A 67 7.34 14.28 11.36
N ALA A 68 6.33 14.06 10.52
CA ALA A 68 4.98 13.73 10.95
C ALA A 68 4.79 12.20 10.94
N ASP A 69 5.23 11.54 9.87
CA ASP A 69 5.09 10.08 9.72
C ASP A 69 6.16 9.46 8.81
N CYS A 70 6.31 8.15 8.94
CA CYS A 70 7.09 7.24 8.13
C CYS A 70 6.39 5.88 8.10
N ARG A 71 6.02 5.40 6.91
CA ARG A 71 5.22 4.18 6.74
C ARG A 71 5.69 3.33 5.56
N PRO A 72 5.54 2.00 5.64
CA PRO A 72 5.79 1.11 4.52
C PRO A 72 4.60 1.10 3.57
N ALA A 73 4.85 0.95 2.29
CA ALA A 73 3.79 0.77 1.30
C ALA A 73 4.15 -0.30 0.26
N PHE A 74 3.11 -0.80 -0.37
CA PHE A 74 3.21 -1.68 -1.52
C PHE A 74 2.30 -1.18 -2.63
N ARG A 75 2.86 -0.68 -3.73
CA ARG A 75 2.08 -0.17 -4.87
C ARG A 75 1.43 -1.33 -5.62
N GLY A 76 0.19 -1.62 -5.24
CA GLY A 76 -0.67 -2.60 -5.88
C GLY A 76 -1.04 -2.22 -7.31
N ARG A 77 -1.39 -3.24 -8.09
CA ARG A 77 -1.90 -3.14 -9.46
C ARG A 77 -3.40 -3.29 -9.52
N GLN A 78 -4.01 -4.04 -8.60
CA GLN A 78 -5.44 -4.26 -8.56
C GLN A 78 -6.16 -2.97 -8.17
N THR A 79 -7.01 -2.50 -9.07
CA THR A 79 -7.80 -1.27 -8.88
C THR A 79 -9.23 -1.57 -8.51
N TYR A 80 -9.83 -0.62 -7.80
CA TYR A 80 -11.22 -0.66 -7.38
C TYR A 80 -11.85 0.71 -7.58
N GLU A 81 -13.10 0.68 -8.01
CA GLU A 81 -13.97 1.84 -8.04
C GLU A 81 -14.72 1.94 -6.70
N LEU A 82 -14.71 3.13 -6.12
CA LEU A 82 -15.16 3.40 -4.76
C LEU A 82 -16.21 4.51 -4.76
N LEU A 83 -17.41 4.19 -4.27
CA LEU A 83 -18.51 5.15 -4.11
C LEU A 83 -19.62 4.59 -3.19
N PRO A 84 -20.14 5.36 -2.20
CA PRO A 84 -19.61 6.65 -1.72
C PRO A 84 -18.28 6.47 -1.00
N TRP A 85 -17.53 7.56 -0.84
CA TRP A 85 -16.25 7.59 -0.14
C TRP A 85 -16.08 8.85 0.72
N GLU A 86 -15.22 8.74 1.73
CA GLU A 86 -14.76 9.80 2.62
C GLU A 86 -13.25 9.66 2.81
N ILE A 87 -12.53 10.79 2.81
CA ILE A 87 -11.11 10.86 3.18
C ILE A 87 -11.03 11.64 4.49
N LEU A 88 -10.46 11.00 5.51
CA LEU A 88 -10.20 11.59 6.82
C LEU A 88 -8.70 11.86 6.91
N GLU A 89 -8.32 13.13 6.98
CA GLU A 89 -6.92 13.56 7.10
C GLU A 89 -6.59 13.96 8.54
N PHE A 90 -5.43 13.52 9.00
CA PHE A 90 -4.84 13.88 10.28
C PHE A 90 -3.56 14.69 10.00
N GLU A 91 -3.72 15.98 9.67
CA GLU A 91 -2.64 16.82 9.10
C GLU A 91 -1.37 16.85 9.97
N GLU A 92 -1.51 16.99 11.29
CA GLU A 92 -0.37 17.03 12.22
C GLU A 92 0.39 15.70 12.29
N GLU A 93 -0.31 14.58 12.07
CA GLU A 93 0.23 13.22 12.04
C GLU A 93 0.70 12.84 10.63
N GLY A 94 0.34 13.61 9.59
CA GLY A 94 0.66 13.30 8.20
C GLY A 94 -0.06 12.04 7.68
N GLU A 95 -1.05 11.53 8.40
CA GLU A 95 -1.81 10.32 8.09
C GLU A 95 -3.13 10.65 7.40
N ALA A 96 -3.65 9.69 6.63
CA ALA A 96 -4.99 9.81 6.06
C ALA A 96 -5.61 8.44 5.81
N VAL A 97 -6.91 8.33 6.10
CA VAL A 97 -7.68 7.11 5.93
C VAL A 97 -8.80 7.34 4.94
N VAL A 98 -8.97 6.42 4.00
CA VAL A 98 -10.13 6.39 3.10
C VAL A 98 -11.13 5.38 3.64
N ARG A 99 -12.38 5.81 3.78
CA ARG A 99 -13.55 4.95 4.01
C ARG A 99 -14.42 4.98 2.77
N ALA A 100 -14.74 3.83 2.21
CA ALA A 100 -15.58 3.78 1.01
C ALA A 100 -16.37 2.49 0.88
N GLN A 101 -17.34 2.48 -0.04
CA GLN A 101 -18.00 1.28 -0.51
C GLN A 101 -17.44 0.89 -1.88
N LEU A 102 -17.15 -0.40 -2.07
CA LEU A 102 -16.76 -0.95 -3.38
C LEU A 102 -17.97 -0.89 -4.32
N GLU A 103 -17.78 -0.27 -5.49
CA GLU A 103 -18.84 -0.08 -6.47
C GLU A 103 -19.48 -1.41 -6.86
N ASN A 104 -20.80 -1.42 -7.05
CA ASN A 104 -21.61 -2.60 -7.34
C ASN A 104 -21.62 -3.68 -6.22
N THR A 105 -21.18 -3.34 -5.00
CA THR A 105 -21.27 -4.23 -3.84
C THR A 105 -21.79 -3.50 -2.60
N SER A 106 -22.17 -4.24 -1.57
CA SER A 106 -22.45 -3.69 -0.24
C SER A 106 -21.20 -3.66 0.66
N THR A 107 -20.01 -3.95 0.13
CA THR A 107 -18.79 -4.11 0.92
C THR A 107 -18.15 -2.77 1.22
N GLU A 108 -18.09 -2.43 2.51
CA GLU A 108 -17.32 -1.29 3.00
C GLU A 108 -15.84 -1.65 3.18
N ILE A 109 -14.97 -0.72 2.83
CA ILE A 109 -13.53 -0.85 2.89
C ILE A 109 -12.91 0.40 3.52
N VAL A 110 -11.95 0.18 4.40
CA VAL A 110 -11.19 1.22 5.08
C VAL A 110 -9.71 0.93 4.88
N PHE A 111 -8.97 1.87 4.30
CA PHE A 111 -7.55 1.68 4.03
C PHE A 111 -6.74 2.95 4.30
N GLU A 112 -5.46 2.76 4.63
CA GLU A 112 -4.51 3.85 4.79
C GLU A 112 -4.14 4.43 3.43
N LEU A 113 -4.31 5.73 3.25
CA LEU A 113 -3.93 6.45 2.04
C LEU A 113 -2.44 6.76 2.04
N GLN A 114 -1.71 6.14 1.11
CA GLN A 114 -0.25 6.30 1.03
C GLN A 114 0.16 7.59 0.31
N ASN A 115 -0.53 7.95 -0.77
CA ASN A 115 -0.15 9.08 -1.62
C ASN A 115 -0.91 10.38 -1.28
N LEU A 116 -1.10 10.66 0.02
CA LEU A 116 -1.80 11.84 0.54
C LEU A 116 -1.29 13.16 -0.09
N THR A 117 0.02 13.27 -0.28
CA THR A 117 0.68 14.48 -0.80
C THR A 117 0.73 14.55 -2.32
N GLU A 118 0.28 13.50 -3.03
CA GLU A 118 0.18 13.47 -4.50
C GLU A 118 -1.22 13.86 -4.99
N ILE A 119 -2.22 13.83 -4.12
CA ILE A 119 -3.62 14.04 -4.49
C ILE A 119 -4.18 15.33 -3.93
N ASN A 120 -5.18 15.87 -4.64
CA ASN A 120 -6.04 16.93 -4.12
C ASN A 120 -7.45 16.36 -3.91
N PRO A 121 -7.89 16.09 -2.67
CA PRO A 121 -9.22 15.54 -2.39
C PRO A 121 -10.37 16.36 -3.01
N ALA A 122 -10.19 17.69 -3.12
CA ALA A 122 -11.20 18.56 -3.72
C ALA A 122 -11.46 18.25 -5.20
N ALA A 123 -10.47 17.69 -5.92
CA ALA A 123 -10.60 17.31 -7.32
C ALA A 123 -11.53 16.10 -7.55
N TYR A 124 -11.76 15.30 -6.51
CA TYR A 124 -12.55 14.06 -6.60
C TYR A 124 -13.99 14.25 -6.15
N ARG A 125 -14.36 15.40 -5.58
CA ARG A 125 -15.70 15.65 -5.04
C ARG A 125 -16.80 15.22 -6.03
N HIS A 126 -17.68 14.34 -5.58
CA HIS A 126 -18.82 13.77 -6.34
C HIS A 126 -18.46 12.81 -7.50
N ARG A 127 -17.21 12.32 -7.55
CA ARG A 127 -16.79 11.30 -8.52
C ARG A 127 -16.57 9.96 -7.84
N THR A 128 -16.71 8.88 -8.59
CA THR A 128 -16.16 7.59 -8.21
C THR A 128 -14.64 7.72 -8.04
N LEU A 129 -14.13 7.24 -6.92
CA LEU A 129 -12.70 7.24 -6.65
C LEU A 129 -12.12 5.92 -7.15
N THR A 130 -11.06 5.98 -7.94
CA THR A 130 -10.33 4.77 -8.34
C THR A 130 -9.09 4.62 -7.48
N ALA A 131 -8.96 3.52 -6.75
CA ALA A 131 -7.79 3.26 -5.90
C ALA A 131 -7.17 1.90 -6.20
N ALA A 132 -5.83 1.84 -6.14
CA ALA A 132 -5.12 0.58 -6.04
C ALA A 132 -4.98 0.19 -4.57
N ILE A 133 -5.50 -0.97 -4.17
CA ILE A 133 -5.56 -1.37 -2.75
C ILE A 133 -4.83 -2.71 -2.56
N ALA A 134 -3.95 -2.77 -1.56
CA ALA A 134 -3.20 -3.95 -1.19
C ALA A 134 -3.11 -4.15 0.33
N GLY A 135 -2.91 -5.40 0.75
CA GLY A 135 -2.71 -5.77 2.14
C GLY A 135 -1.23 -6.04 2.46
N LEU A 136 -0.71 -5.42 3.52
CA LEU A 136 0.56 -5.81 4.13
C LEU A 136 0.28 -6.83 5.23
N ALA A 137 0.73 -8.08 5.05
CA ALA A 137 0.43 -9.16 5.99
C ALA A 137 1.43 -9.19 7.15
N TYR A 138 0.91 -9.10 8.37
CA TYR A 138 1.68 -9.28 9.61
C TYR A 138 1.86 -10.75 9.97
N GLN A 139 0.88 -11.57 9.59
CA GLN A 139 0.97 -13.03 9.65
C GLN A 139 0.16 -13.63 8.53
N ALA A 140 0.62 -14.76 8.01
CA ALA A 140 -0.12 -15.55 7.05
C ALA A 140 0.05 -17.04 7.35
N ARG A 141 -0.99 -17.82 7.04
CA ARG A 141 -0.97 -19.26 7.17
C ARG A 141 -1.70 -19.92 6.02
N VAL A 142 -1.02 -20.89 5.40
CA VAL A 142 -1.60 -21.81 4.44
C VAL A 142 -2.47 -22.82 5.17
N MET A 143 -3.71 -22.97 4.71
CA MET A 143 -4.71 -23.85 5.29
C MET A 143 -4.82 -25.12 4.45
N GLN A 144 -4.70 -26.29 5.09
CA GLN A 144 -4.81 -27.59 4.41
C GLN A 144 -6.22 -27.90 3.88
N ARG A 145 -7.24 -27.26 4.47
CA ARG A 145 -8.64 -27.44 4.07
C ARG A 145 -9.12 -26.21 3.33
N ARG A 146 -9.93 -26.42 2.29
CA ARG A 146 -10.68 -25.35 1.65
C ARG A 146 -11.70 -24.80 2.64
N LEU A 147 -11.59 -23.51 2.95
CA LEU A 147 -12.49 -22.82 3.86
C LEU A 147 -13.21 -21.70 3.11
N THR A 148 -14.39 -21.33 3.60
CA THR A 148 -15.17 -20.22 3.03
C THR A 148 -14.34 -18.94 3.04
N PRO A 149 -14.35 -18.14 1.96
CA PRO A 149 -13.69 -16.86 1.95
C PRO A 149 -14.15 -15.96 3.11
N ARG A 150 -13.28 -15.04 3.53
CA ARG A 150 -13.55 -14.12 4.64
C ARG A 150 -12.85 -12.79 4.36
N PHE A 151 -13.60 -11.71 4.53
CA PHE A 151 -13.08 -10.36 4.61
C PHE A 151 -13.73 -9.71 5.83
N LYS A 152 -12.98 -9.53 6.93
CA LYS A 152 -13.53 -8.99 8.17
C LYS A 152 -12.58 -7.98 8.79
N GLN A 153 -13.06 -6.76 8.96
CA GLN A 153 -12.38 -5.71 9.70
C GLN A 153 -12.14 -6.14 11.16
N LYS A 154 -10.93 -5.88 11.66
CA LYS A 154 -10.49 -6.11 13.03
C LYS A 154 -10.27 -4.76 13.69
N ARG A 155 -11.13 -4.42 14.66
CA ARG A 155 -10.87 -3.28 15.56
C ARG A 155 -9.84 -3.70 16.61
N ARG A 156 -8.55 -3.70 16.25
CA ARG A 156 -7.42 -3.97 17.15
C ARG A 156 -6.52 -2.74 17.17
N GLY A 157 -6.22 -2.22 18.36
CA GLY A 157 -5.22 -1.16 18.55
C GLY A 157 -5.62 0.22 18.01
N GLY A 158 -6.91 0.52 17.84
CA GLY A 158 -7.38 1.83 17.35
C GLY A 158 -7.37 2.00 15.82
N TYR A 159 -6.60 1.20 15.09
CA TYR A 159 -6.54 1.26 13.63
C TYR A 159 -7.71 0.55 12.96
N GLU A 160 -8.44 1.27 12.13
CA GLU A 160 -9.65 0.78 11.46
C GLU A 160 -9.35 -0.01 10.18
N ASN A 161 -8.16 0.12 9.61
CA ASN A 161 -7.78 -0.53 8.36
C ASN A 161 -7.11 -1.91 8.55
N ASN A 162 -7.23 -2.51 9.74
CA ASN A 162 -6.78 -3.88 9.97
C ASN A 162 -7.86 -4.89 9.58
N TYR A 163 -7.49 -5.93 8.83
CA TYR A 163 -8.42 -6.95 8.37
C TYR A 163 -7.90 -8.37 8.63
N ALA A 164 -8.82 -9.27 8.97
CA ALA A 164 -8.60 -10.70 8.84
C ALA A 164 -9.18 -11.17 7.51
N VAL A 165 -8.32 -11.69 6.65
CA VAL A 165 -8.67 -12.17 5.31
C VAL A 165 -8.46 -13.67 5.20
N ARG A 166 -9.30 -14.31 4.40
CA ARG A 166 -9.14 -15.71 4.01
C ARG A 166 -9.68 -15.89 2.61
N GLY A 167 -8.93 -16.59 1.77
CA GLY A 167 -9.29 -16.74 0.38
C GLY A 167 -8.52 -17.85 -0.31
N THR A 168 -8.73 -17.97 -1.61
CA THR A 168 -8.01 -18.90 -2.48
C THR A 168 -6.87 -18.17 -3.18
N VAL A 169 -5.65 -18.71 -3.10
CA VAL A 169 -4.51 -18.14 -3.83
C VAL A 169 -4.73 -18.34 -5.32
N LEU A 170 -4.87 -17.25 -6.06
CA LEU A 170 -5.00 -17.27 -7.51
C LEU A 170 -3.62 -17.33 -8.19
N ALA A 171 -2.70 -16.51 -7.70
CA ALA A 171 -1.34 -16.42 -8.18
C ALA A 171 -0.42 -15.98 -7.05
N TRP A 172 0.86 -16.33 -7.15
CA TRP A 172 1.88 -15.79 -6.26
C TRP A 172 3.24 -15.73 -6.96
N ARG A 173 4.13 -14.88 -6.47
CA ARG A 173 5.53 -14.82 -6.92
C ARG A 173 6.45 -14.42 -5.77
N ALA A 174 7.67 -14.92 -5.80
CA ALA A 174 8.74 -14.46 -4.92
C ALA A 174 9.16 -13.03 -5.32
N LEU A 175 9.38 -12.22 -4.30
CA LEU A 175 9.96 -10.88 -4.36
C LEU A 175 11.12 -10.83 -3.39
N ARG A 176 12.05 -9.90 -3.61
CA ARG A 176 13.14 -9.64 -2.66
C ARG A 176 13.20 -8.15 -2.40
N ASN A 177 13.24 -7.75 -1.14
CA ASN A 177 13.53 -6.37 -0.80
C ASN A 177 15.02 -6.11 -1.12
N PRO A 178 15.37 -5.21 -2.06
CA PRO A 178 16.77 -5.00 -2.43
C PRO A 178 17.58 -4.30 -1.34
N ARG A 179 16.93 -3.62 -0.39
CA ARG A 179 17.59 -2.92 0.71
C ARG A 179 17.93 -3.84 1.87
N THR A 180 16.98 -4.68 2.29
CA THR A 180 17.15 -5.58 3.46
C THR A 180 17.47 -7.00 3.06
N THR A 181 17.36 -7.33 1.78
CA THR A 181 17.54 -8.65 1.19
C THR A 181 16.53 -9.70 1.64
N SER A 182 15.49 -9.31 2.39
CA SER A 182 14.42 -10.18 2.86
C SER A 182 13.63 -10.79 1.70
N ASP A 183 13.30 -12.08 1.85
CA ASP A 183 12.43 -12.80 0.93
C ASP A 183 10.97 -12.51 1.23
N LEU A 184 10.24 -12.05 0.22
CA LEU A 184 8.84 -11.66 0.30
C LEU A 184 8.02 -12.46 -0.72
N TYR A 185 6.72 -12.53 -0.51
CA TYR A 185 5.77 -13.05 -1.46
C TYR A 185 4.73 -12.00 -1.79
N TRP A 186 4.55 -11.76 -3.08
CA TRP A 186 3.34 -11.16 -3.60
C TRP A 186 2.33 -12.27 -3.87
N VAL A 187 1.10 -12.10 -3.39
CA VAL A 187 0.03 -13.08 -3.50
C VAL A 187 -1.25 -12.39 -3.96
N GLN A 188 -1.84 -12.89 -5.03
CA GLN A 188 -3.19 -12.51 -5.45
C GLN A 188 -4.18 -13.49 -4.83
N LEU A 189 -5.10 -12.97 -4.01
CA LEU A 189 -6.00 -13.76 -3.18
C LEU A 189 -7.46 -13.46 -3.52
N ASP A 190 -8.20 -14.47 -3.97
CA ASP A 190 -9.66 -14.38 -4.10
C ASP A 190 -10.32 -14.56 -2.73
N ILE A 191 -10.87 -13.48 -2.18
CA ILE A 191 -11.56 -13.48 -0.90
C ILE A 191 -13.09 -13.47 -1.06
N GLY A 192 -13.59 -13.84 -2.25
CA GLY A 192 -14.99 -14.01 -2.58
C GLY A 192 -15.71 -12.71 -2.93
N VAL A 193 -15.58 -11.67 -2.10
CA VAL A 193 -16.16 -10.35 -2.38
C VAL A 193 -15.30 -9.49 -3.29
N LEU A 194 -14.00 -9.75 -3.34
CA LEU A 194 -13.01 -9.06 -4.16
C LEU A 194 -11.76 -9.94 -4.31
N THR A 195 -10.86 -9.56 -5.23
CA THR A 195 -9.55 -10.19 -5.39
C THR A 195 -8.47 -9.26 -4.86
N LEU A 196 -7.81 -9.58 -3.75
CA LEU A 196 -6.86 -8.70 -3.07
C LEU A 196 -5.40 -9.08 -3.37
N GLU A 197 -4.55 -8.09 -3.58
CA GLU A 197 -3.09 -8.28 -3.55
C GLU A 197 -2.57 -8.19 -2.13
N LEU A 198 -1.77 -9.17 -1.74
CA LEU A 198 -1.10 -9.24 -0.44
C LEU A 198 0.41 -9.27 -0.64
N LEU A 199 1.12 -8.51 0.21
CA LEU A 199 2.55 -8.65 0.41
C LEU A 199 2.80 -9.33 1.75
N ILE A 200 3.60 -10.39 1.74
CA ILE A 200 3.86 -11.24 2.91
C ILE A 200 5.36 -11.45 3.02
N ASN A 201 5.94 -11.18 4.19
CA ASN A 201 7.31 -11.61 4.45
C ASN A 201 7.37 -13.13 4.61
N ARG A 202 8.38 -13.80 4.03
CA ARG A 202 8.54 -15.26 4.16
C ARG A 202 8.57 -15.70 5.62
N ALA A 203 9.19 -14.92 6.50
CA ALA A 203 9.30 -15.21 7.92
C ALA A 203 7.94 -15.26 8.63
N ASP A 204 6.96 -14.50 8.13
CA ASP A 204 5.62 -14.38 8.70
C ASP A 204 4.60 -15.34 8.05
N LEU A 205 5.05 -16.19 7.11
CA LEU A 205 4.23 -17.19 6.44
C LEU A 205 4.46 -18.59 7.01
N THR A 206 3.41 -19.16 7.61
CA THR A 206 3.36 -20.57 7.97
C THR A 206 2.81 -21.42 6.80
N GLY A 207 3.63 -22.36 6.32
CA GLY A 207 3.29 -23.29 5.23
C GLY A 207 3.90 -22.91 3.87
N GLU A 208 3.49 -23.62 2.82
CA GLU A 208 3.98 -23.45 1.45
C GLU A 208 2.88 -22.95 0.52
N LEU A 209 3.18 -21.88 -0.23
CA LEU A 209 2.23 -21.30 -1.18
C LEU A 209 2.10 -22.18 -2.42
N ALA A 210 0.87 -22.37 -2.85
CA ALA A 210 0.52 -22.99 -4.12
C ALA A 210 -0.76 -22.35 -4.65
N ASN A 211 -0.92 -22.30 -5.98
CA ASN A 211 -2.18 -21.84 -6.56
C ASN A 211 -3.32 -22.80 -6.19
N GLY A 212 -4.50 -22.24 -5.94
CA GLY A 212 -5.68 -22.99 -5.50
C GLY A 212 -5.72 -23.32 -4.01
N ILE A 213 -4.64 -23.06 -3.25
CA ILE A 213 -4.64 -23.31 -1.81
C ILE A 213 -5.39 -22.20 -1.05
N THR A 214 -5.94 -22.54 0.11
CA THR A 214 -6.55 -21.53 0.99
C THR A 214 -5.47 -20.85 1.83
N LEU A 215 -5.42 -19.53 1.80
CA LEU A 215 -4.57 -18.71 2.65
C LEU A 215 -5.44 -17.93 3.63
N ALA A 216 -5.00 -17.83 4.87
CA ALA A 216 -5.55 -16.89 5.86
C ALA A 216 -4.46 -15.93 6.30
N ALA A 217 -4.76 -14.64 6.41
CA ALA A 217 -3.80 -13.63 6.82
C ALA A 217 -4.47 -12.54 7.67
N ASP A 218 -3.67 -11.93 8.54
CA ASP A 218 -4.02 -10.65 9.17
C ASP A 218 -3.19 -9.55 8.51
N ILE A 219 -3.89 -8.53 8.03
CA ILE A 219 -3.32 -7.54 7.13
C ILE A 219 -3.61 -6.12 7.60
N TRP A 220 -2.68 -5.23 7.31
CA TRP A 220 -2.90 -3.80 7.20
C TRP A 220 -3.36 -3.47 5.79
N LEU A 221 -4.51 -2.83 5.63
CA LEU A 221 -4.98 -2.44 4.32
C LEU A 221 -4.51 -1.02 3.99
N GLN A 222 -3.87 -0.87 2.83
CA GLN A 222 -3.39 0.41 2.34
C GLN A 222 -3.71 0.56 0.85
N GLY A 223 -3.68 1.80 0.37
CA GLY A 223 -3.87 2.04 -1.04
C GLY A 223 -3.40 3.41 -1.52
N HIS A 224 -3.39 3.54 -2.83
CA HIS A 224 -3.05 4.75 -3.56
C HIS A 224 -4.26 5.15 -4.40
N ILE A 225 -4.71 6.39 -4.25
CA ILE A 225 -5.74 6.96 -5.13
C ILE A 225 -5.07 7.28 -6.46
N LEU A 226 -5.66 6.79 -7.54
CA LEU A 226 -5.13 6.96 -8.89
C LEU A 226 -5.70 8.22 -9.52
N THR A 227 -4.80 9.05 -10.04
CA THR A 227 -5.16 10.18 -10.89
C THR A 227 -5.59 9.70 -12.28
N ASP A 228 -6.38 10.51 -13.00
CA ASP A 228 -6.78 10.21 -14.39
C ASP A 228 -5.55 9.86 -15.27
N HIS A 229 -4.45 10.60 -15.08
CA HIS A 229 -3.20 10.34 -15.79
C HIS A 229 -2.57 8.97 -15.47
N GLU A 230 -2.62 8.53 -14.21
CA GLU A 230 -2.11 7.21 -13.83
C GLU A 230 -3.00 6.08 -14.35
N LEU A 231 -4.30 6.32 -14.45
CA LEU A 231 -5.22 5.38 -15.09
C LEU A 231 -4.87 5.23 -16.57
N ASP A 232 -4.71 6.33 -17.29
CA ASP A 232 -4.34 6.34 -18.71
C ASP A 232 -3.01 5.61 -18.96
N ALA A 233 -1.98 5.88 -18.14
CA ALA A 233 -0.67 5.23 -18.24
C ALA A 233 -0.77 3.70 -18.05
N ARG A 234 -1.64 3.23 -17.15
CA ARG A 234 -1.88 1.80 -16.92
C ARG A 234 -2.62 1.15 -18.10
N TYR A 235 -3.60 1.85 -18.70
CA TYR A 235 -4.31 1.37 -19.88
C TYR A 235 -3.40 1.26 -21.11
N GLU A 236 -2.48 2.21 -21.30
CA GLU A 236 -1.53 2.19 -22.42
C GLU A 236 -0.39 1.17 -22.23
N GLY A 237 -0.22 0.61 -21.04
CA GLY A 237 0.92 -0.25 -20.70
C GLY A 237 2.25 0.51 -20.67
N VAL A 238 2.21 1.83 -20.52
CA VAL A 238 3.38 2.72 -20.51
C VAL A 238 3.52 3.32 -19.13
N ASP A 239 4.48 2.82 -18.34
CA ASP A 239 4.89 3.52 -17.13
C ASP A 239 5.78 4.71 -17.49
N ARG A 240 5.17 5.89 -17.68
CA ARG A 240 5.88 7.12 -18.08
C ARG A 240 6.80 7.69 -16.98
N ARG A 241 6.77 7.14 -15.77
CA ARG A 241 7.74 7.47 -14.71
C ARG A 241 9.08 6.78 -14.94
N ILE A 242 9.11 5.71 -15.73
CA ILE A 242 10.33 5.11 -16.23
C ILE A 242 10.84 5.98 -17.40
N PRO A 243 12.09 6.48 -17.37
CA PRO A 243 12.66 7.17 -18.50
C PRO A 243 12.50 6.31 -19.77
N SER A 244 12.03 6.90 -20.88
CA SER A 244 11.67 6.17 -22.09
C SER A 244 12.75 5.17 -22.55
N GLN A 245 14.02 5.52 -22.36
CA GLN A 245 15.17 4.66 -22.63
C GLN A 245 15.16 3.33 -21.85
N ALA A 246 14.80 3.36 -20.55
CA ALA A 246 14.72 2.17 -19.70
C ALA A 246 13.48 1.31 -20.01
N PHE A 247 12.36 1.92 -20.39
CA PHE A 247 11.16 1.21 -20.85
C PHE A 247 11.44 0.42 -22.14
N TRP A 248 12.11 1.04 -23.13
CA TRP A 248 12.46 0.36 -24.38
C TRP A 248 13.51 -0.75 -24.22
N LEU A 249 14.41 -0.63 -23.25
CA LEU A 249 15.37 -1.68 -22.93
C LEU A 249 14.69 -2.94 -22.37
N GLN A 250 13.60 -2.79 -21.61
CA GLN A 250 12.82 -3.93 -21.08
C GLN A 250 11.97 -4.63 -22.15
N LEU A 251 11.61 -3.92 -23.23
CA LEU A 251 10.84 -4.47 -24.36
C LEU A 251 11.72 -5.08 -25.46
N ARG A 252 13.04 -4.86 -25.44
CA ARG A 252 13.97 -5.57 -26.32
C ARG A 252 14.08 -7.03 -25.90
N ARG A 253 13.22 -7.88 -26.48
CA ARG A 253 13.51 -9.31 -26.60
C ARG A 253 14.85 -9.43 -27.34
N GLY A 254 15.85 -10.02 -26.69
CA GLY A 254 17.12 -10.33 -27.33
C GLY A 254 16.85 -11.22 -28.55
N ASN A 255 17.21 -10.71 -29.73
CA ASN A 255 17.47 -11.54 -30.90
C ASN A 255 18.92 -12.01 -30.84
#